data_AF-A0A394D3M0-F1
#
_entry.id   AF-A0A394D3M0-F1
#
_cell.length_a   1.000
_cell.length_b   1.000
_cell.length_c   1.000
_cell.angle_alpha   90.00
_cell.angle_beta   90.00
_cell.angle_gamma   90.00
#
_symmetry.space_group_name_H-M   'P 1'
#
loop_
_entity.id
_entity.type
_entity.pdbx_description
1 polymer ?
#
loop_
_entity_poly.entity_id
_entity_poly.type
_entity_poly.pdbx_seq_one_letter_code
_entity_poly.pdbx_strand_id
1 'polypeptide(L)'
;MGRNGNSSWWSHSKTVALIWLISAFLFFTFFQMALHNSTRSLSSSSSLDSPNSNTERRSKLYEKMARDLDEHRAAFLKHGETSQSLSLSDIFTLKDGSVTSVLKPANPPVRANVLYLSTEFSVPIADAVKSIFTPYFDKAFLHVFQLAIWFQNSSLYHFSMFHASHHIVPVPATKGEIEAEASSVQAIAGTLCPLKIVLDRVVLTSTGVLLGCWQVTSGTDPITIRAKLKDALPHAPEKQLYDAAILHTSFARLLGPSSPPNPLYAMKKKTTNIVLGLWFSLSMC
;
A
#
# COMPACT_ATOMS: atom_id res chain seq x y z
N MET A 1 -31.78 4.72 80.76
CA MET A 1 -32.05 4.78 79.30
C MET A 1 -31.07 5.80 78.71
N GLY A 2 -30.20 5.55 77.74
CA GLY A 2 -30.11 4.50 76.74
C GLY A 2 -29.78 5.16 75.40
N ARG A 3 -28.54 4.94 74.94
CA ARG A 3 -28.05 4.92 73.54
C ARG A 3 -27.67 6.20 72.76
N ASN A 4 -26.45 6.08 72.23
CA ASN A 4 -26.02 6.31 70.84
C ASN A 4 -25.59 7.71 70.39
N GLY A 5 -24.28 7.96 70.51
CA GLY A 5 -23.57 9.00 69.76
C GLY A 5 -22.18 8.53 69.31
N ASN A 6 -22.06 7.37 68.64
CA ASN A 6 -20.76 6.89 68.18
C ASN A 6 -20.75 6.03 66.89
N SER A 7 -21.76 6.17 66.01
CA SER A 7 -21.88 5.31 64.81
C SER A 7 -21.46 5.94 63.48
N SER A 8 -21.17 7.25 63.40
CA SER A 8 -20.88 7.92 62.12
C SER A 8 -19.39 7.94 61.74
N TRP A 9 -18.47 7.97 62.72
CA TRP A 9 -17.05 8.09 62.41
C TRP A 9 -16.41 6.76 62.00
N TRP A 10 -16.92 5.66 62.58
CA TRP A 10 -16.43 4.31 62.30
C TRP A 10 -16.91 3.76 60.96
N SER A 11 -18.06 4.22 60.44
CA SER A 11 -18.50 3.91 59.07
C SER A 11 -17.68 4.68 58.05
N HIS A 12 -17.34 5.94 58.32
CA HIS A 12 -16.55 6.76 57.40
C HIS A 12 -15.12 6.22 57.21
N SER A 13 -14.47 5.78 58.29
CA SER A 13 -13.14 5.14 58.24
C SER A 13 -13.16 3.85 57.41
N LYS A 14 -14.21 3.02 57.53
CA LYS A 14 -14.38 1.79 56.74
C LYS A 14 -14.66 2.08 55.26
N THR A 15 -15.45 3.11 54.96
CA THR A 15 -15.71 3.56 53.59
C THR A 15 -14.42 4.08 52.95
N VAL A 16 -13.63 4.88 53.67
CA VAL A 16 -12.34 5.39 53.18
C VAL A 16 -11.36 4.24 52.94
N ALA A 17 -11.24 3.29 53.87
CA ALA A 17 -10.40 2.11 53.70
C ALA A 17 -10.82 1.28 52.48
N LEU A 18 -12.13 1.09 52.26
CA LEU A 18 -12.66 0.37 51.09
C LEU A 18 -12.33 1.10 49.78
N ILE A 19 -12.46 2.43 49.74
CA ILE A 19 -12.10 3.25 48.57
C ILE A 19 -10.61 3.08 48.27
N TRP A 20 -9.74 3.19 49.28
CA TRP A 20 -8.30 2.99 49.09
C TRP A 20 -7.95 1.58 48.59
N LEU A 21 -8.64 0.55 49.10
CA LEU A 21 -8.42 -0.83 48.70
C LEU A 21 -8.86 -1.07 47.24
N ILE A 22 -10.01 -0.49 46.84
CA ILE A 22 -10.48 -0.53 45.44
C ILE A 22 -9.52 0.26 44.53
N SER A 23 -9.08 1.45 44.93
CA SER A 23 -8.13 2.25 44.16
C SER A 23 -6.79 1.54 43.98
N ALA A 24 -6.28 0.89 45.04
CA ALA A 24 -5.05 0.10 44.96
C ALA A 24 -5.21 -1.13 44.05
N PHE A 25 -6.35 -1.81 44.13
CA PHE A 25 -6.66 -2.95 43.26
C PHE A 25 -6.80 -2.53 41.78
N LEU A 26 -7.49 -1.43 41.51
CA LEU A 26 -7.60 -0.87 40.16
C LEU A 26 -6.23 -0.44 39.63
N PHE A 27 -5.44 0.27 40.44
CA PHE A 27 -4.08 0.66 40.06
C PHE A 27 -3.23 -0.58 39.75
N PHE A 28 -3.26 -1.60 40.60
CA PHE A 28 -2.53 -2.85 40.37
C PHE A 28 -2.98 -3.56 39.10
N THR A 29 -4.28 -3.65 38.83
CA THR A 29 -4.79 -4.31 37.61
C THR A 29 -4.44 -3.51 36.35
N PHE A 30 -4.56 -2.19 36.36
CA PHE A 30 -4.12 -1.33 35.24
C PHE A 30 -2.61 -1.38 35.04
N PHE A 31 -1.84 -1.39 36.13
CA PHE A 31 -0.39 -1.50 36.08
C PHE A 31 0.06 -2.87 35.54
N GLN A 32 -0.59 -3.96 35.96
CA GLN A 32 -0.30 -5.29 35.42
C GLN A 32 -0.74 -5.43 33.96
N MET A 33 -1.86 -4.83 33.57
CA MET A 33 -2.24 -4.75 32.15
C MET A 33 -1.21 -3.96 31.35
N ALA A 34 -0.71 -2.84 31.85
CA ALA A 34 0.33 -2.05 31.21
C ALA A 34 1.65 -2.84 31.11
N LEU A 35 2.09 -3.50 32.18
CA LEU A 35 3.28 -4.34 32.18
C LEU A 35 3.15 -5.52 31.21
N HIS A 36 2.00 -6.20 31.18
CA HIS A 36 1.74 -7.30 30.25
C HIS A 36 1.68 -6.83 28.79
N ASN A 37 1.18 -5.62 28.54
CA ASN A 37 1.20 -5.01 27.21
C ASN A 37 2.63 -4.58 26.81
N SER A 38 3.43 -4.07 27.75
CA SER A 38 4.84 -3.78 27.56
C SER A 38 5.68 -5.05 27.39
N THR A 39 5.38 -6.15 28.08
CA THR A 39 6.06 -7.43 27.86
C THR A 39 5.64 -8.06 26.55
N ARG A 40 4.39 -7.92 26.08
CA ARG A 40 4.02 -8.24 24.69
C ARG A 40 4.78 -7.39 23.67
N SER A 41 5.02 -6.11 23.97
CA SER A 41 5.84 -5.21 23.16
C SER A 41 7.34 -5.52 23.21
N LEU A 42 7.86 -6.12 24.30
CA LEU A 42 9.26 -6.52 24.42
C LEU A 42 9.49 -7.94 23.87
N SER A 43 8.57 -8.89 24.11
CA SER A 43 8.62 -10.24 23.54
C SER A 43 8.34 -10.24 22.02
N SER A 44 7.78 -9.16 21.45
CA SER A 44 7.76 -8.95 20.01
C SER A 44 9.11 -8.48 19.42
N SER A 45 10.12 -8.20 20.24
CA SER A 45 11.46 -7.79 19.77
C SER A 45 12.46 -8.95 19.65
N SER A 46 12.07 -10.18 20.02
CA SER A 46 12.93 -11.36 19.94
C SER A 46 12.36 -12.52 19.11
N SER A 47 11.33 -12.29 18.31
CA SER A 47 10.90 -13.25 17.29
C SER A 47 11.56 -12.90 15.97
N LEU A 48 12.33 -13.82 15.38
CA LEU A 48 12.55 -13.83 13.93
C LEU A 48 11.24 -13.44 13.24
N ASP A 49 11.27 -12.42 12.39
CA ASP A 49 10.13 -11.96 11.60
C ASP A 49 9.46 -13.15 10.92
N SER A 50 8.37 -13.65 11.53
CA SER A 50 7.63 -14.77 11.00
C SER A 50 7.02 -14.34 9.66
N PRO A 51 7.19 -15.11 8.56
CA PRO A 51 6.54 -14.82 7.27
C PRO A 51 5.02 -14.58 7.38
N ASN A 52 4.39 -15.12 8.44
CA ASN A 52 2.98 -14.94 8.74
C ASN A 52 2.65 -13.48 9.14
N SER A 53 3.55 -12.75 9.82
CA SER A 53 3.31 -11.36 10.24
C SER A 53 3.34 -10.39 9.06
N ASN A 54 4.27 -10.58 8.12
CA ASN A 54 4.40 -9.74 6.92
C ASN A 54 3.24 -9.98 5.95
N THR A 55 2.83 -11.23 5.79
CA THR A 55 1.65 -11.62 5.02
C THR A 55 0.39 -10.95 5.58
N GLU A 56 0.18 -11.03 6.91
CA GLU A 56 -0.97 -10.41 7.56
C GLU A 56 -0.94 -8.88 7.45
N ARG A 57 0.22 -8.24 7.66
CA ARG A 57 0.40 -6.79 7.50
C ARG A 57 0.03 -6.35 6.09
N ARG A 58 0.49 -7.09 5.09
CA ARG A 58 0.22 -6.80 3.67
C ARG A 58 -1.25 -7.02 3.32
N SER A 59 -1.88 -8.09 3.84
CA SER A 59 -3.32 -8.31 3.69
C SER A 59 -4.15 -7.16 4.27
N LYS A 60 -3.83 -6.71 5.50
CA LYS A 60 -4.50 -5.56 6.13
C LYS A 60 -4.34 -4.28 5.31
N LEU A 61 -3.15 -4.05 4.75
CA LEU A 61 -2.90 -2.91 3.85
C LEU A 61 -3.77 -3.00 2.59
N TYR A 62 -3.87 -4.19 1.98
CA TYR A 62 -4.65 -4.40 0.77
C TYR A 62 -6.15 -4.29 1.01
N GLU A 63 -6.64 -4.76 2.15
CA GLU A 63 -8.02 -4.54 2.58
C GLU A 63 -8.34 -3.06 2.79
N LYS A 64 -7.42 -2.30 3.40
CA LYS A 64 -7.57 -0.85 3.54
C LYS A 64 -7.66 -0.18 2.16
N MET A 65 -6.80 -0.55 1.21
CA MET A 65 -6.88 -0.04 -0.16
C MET A 65 -8.17 -0.44 -0.88
N ALA A 66 -8.70 -1.64 -0.63
CA ALA A 66 -9.95 -2.10 -1.23
C ALA A 66 -11.18 -1.32 -0.70
N ARG A 67 -11.14 -0.87 0.55
CA ARG A 67 -12.17 -0.03 1.16
C ARG A 67 -12.03 1.46 0.80
N ASP A 68 -10.83 1.89 0.42
CA ASP A 68 -10.52 3.29 0.09
C ASP A 68 -11.54 3.92 -0.89
N LEU A 69 -11.95 3.17 -1.91
CA LEU A 69 -12.95 3.62 -2.88
C LEU A 69 -14.35 3.79 -2.28
N ASP A 70 -14.72 2.96 -1.30
CA ASP A 70 -16.03 3.05 -0.63
C ASP A 70 -16.04 4.25 0.34
N GLU A 71 -14.92 4.46 1.03
CA GLU A 71 -14.73 5.50 2.04
C GLU A 71 -14.59 6.89 1.41
N HIS A 72 -13.75 7.03 0.38
CA HIS A 72 -13.42 8.32 -0.24
C HIS A 72 -14.14 8.58 -1.57
N ARG A 73 -14.94 7.61 -2.07
CA ARG A 73 -15.59 7.64 -3.39
C ARG A 73 -14.56 7.83 -4.52
N ALA A 74 -15.03 8.13 -5.72
CA ALA A 74 -14.18 8.42 -6.87
C ALA A 74 -13.58 9.84 -6.77
N ALA A 75 -12.67 10.06 -5.81
CA ALA A 75 -12.03 11.36 -5.57
C ALA A 75 -11.32 11.89 -6.83
N PHE A 76 -10.77 10.99 -7.65
CA PHE A 76 -10.18 11.31 -8.95
C PHE A 76 -11.12 12.08 -9.90
N LEU A 77 -12.45 11.98 -9.74
CA LEU A 77 -13.43 12.72 -10.54
C LEU A 77 -13.64 14.17 -10.10
N LYS A 78 -13.33 14.51 -8.84
CA LYS A 78 -13.63 15.83 -8.27
C LYS A 78 -12.53 16.86 -8.54
N HIS A 79 -11.26 16.44 -8.48
CA HIS A 79 -10.10 17.34 -8.62
C HIS A 79 -8.90 16.73 -9.35
N GLY A 80 -9.03 15.52 -9.92
CA GLY A 80 -7.91 14.84 -10.55
C GLY A 80 -6.74 14.57 -9.58
N GLU A 81 -7.02 14.33 -8.30
CA GLU A 81 -5.97 14.08 -7.32
C GLU A 81 -5.17 12.83 -7.69
N THR A 82 -3.85 12.97 -7.68
CA THR A 82 -2.92 11.84 -7.84
C THR A 82 -2.13 11.64 -6.57
N SER A 83 -1.60 10.43 -6.40
CA SER A 83 -0.72 10.06 -5.30
C SER A 83 0.66 10.73 -5.33
N GLN A 84 0.92 11.65 -6.27
CA GLN A 84 2.23 12.27 -6.52
C GLN A 84 2.20 13.81 -6.46
N SER A 85 1.20 14.41 -5.80
CA SER A 85 1.03 15.88 -5.72
C SER A 85 0.85 16.59 -7.06
N LEU A 86 0.61 15.84 -8.15
CA LEU A 86 0.26 16.35 -9.47
C LEU A 86 -1.25 16.17 -9.70
N SER A 87 -1.88 17.04 -10.48
CA SER A 87 -3.25 16.79 -10.95
C SER A 87 -3.26 15.80 -12.12
N LEU A 88 -4.37 15.12 -12.40
CA LEU A 88 -4.52 14.27 -13.58
C LEU A 88 -4.25 15.05 -14.88
N SER A 89 -4.64 16.33 -14.91
CA SER A 89 -4.36 17.25 -16.02
C SER A 89 -2.87 17.58 -16.18
N ASP A 90 -2.05 17.42 -15.14
CA ASP A 90 -0.59 17.62 -15.26
C ASP A 90 0.12 16.46 -15.94
N ILE A 91 -0.51 15.28 -15.96
CA ILE A 91 0.09 14.01 -16.40
C ILE A 91 -0.61 13.39 -17.61
N PHE A 92 -1.84 13.81 -17.93
CA PHE A 92 -2.58 13.36 -19.11
C PHE A 92 -3.28 14.50 -19.83
N THR A 93 -3.27 14.42 -21.16
CA THR A 93 -4.11 15.22 -22.04
C THR A 93 -5.23 14.33 -22.58
N LEU A 94 -6.48 14.79 -22.44
CA LEU A 94 -7.65 14.14 -23.03
C LEU A 94 -8.07 14.94 -24.26
N LYS A 95 -7.98 14.33 -25.45
CA LYS A 95 -8.42 14.94 -26.71
C LYS A 95 -9.26 13.94 -27.48
N ASP A 96 -10.51 14.28 -27.78
CA ASP A 96 -11.43 13.45 -28.56
C ASP A 96 -11.65 12.03 -27.98
N GLY A 97 -11.53 11.89 -26.66
CA GLY A 97 -11.59 10.61 -25.95
C GLY A 97 -10.34 9.74 -26.10
N SER A 98 -9.30 10.25 -26.75
CA SER A 98 -7.95 9.71 -26.72
C SER A 98 -7.17 10.30 -25.55
N VAL A 99 -6.41 9.46 -24.87
CA VAL A 99 -5.57 9.83 -23.74
C VAL A 99 -4.12 9.80 -24.18
N THR A 100 -3.39 10.88 -23.96
CA THR A 100 -1.94 10.91 -24.13
C THR A 100 -1.25 11.32 -22.83
N SER A 101 -0.16 10.67 -22.49
CA SER A 101 0.65 11.03 -21.31
C SER A 101 1.43 12.31 -21.58
N VAL A 102 1.42 13.25 -20.63
CA VAL A 102 2.28 14.43 -20.65
C VAL A 102 3.60 14.07 -19.97
N LEU A 103 4.68 14.02 -20.75
CA LEU A 103 6.00 13.71 -20.23
C LEU A 103 6.67 14.99 -19.72
N LYS A 104 6.89 15.07 -18.39
CA LYS A 104 7.70 16.11 -17.75
C LYS A 104 8.92 15.46 -17.11
N PRO A 105 10.15 15.78 -17.54
CA PRO A 105 11.34 15.23 -16.90
C PRO A 105 11.46 15.76 -15.47
N ALA A 106 11.72 14.88 -14.52
CA ALA A 106 12.10 15.29 -13.17
C ALA A 106 13.56 15.78 -13.18
N ASN A 107 13.81 16.95 -12.57
CA ASN A 107 15.16 17.49 -12.39
C ASN A 107 15.37 17.88 -10.91
N PRO A 108 16.23 17.17 -10.16
CA PRO A 108 17.01 16.00 -10.57
C PRO A 108 16.13 14.76 -10.86
N PRO A 109 16.61 13.79 -11.66
CA PRO A 109 15.86 12.58 -11.95
C PRO A 109 15.50 11.78 -10.69
N VAL A 110 14.31 11.16 -10.71
CA VAL A 110 13.93 10.17 -9.71
C VAL A 110 14.72 8.89 -9.97
N ARG A 111 15.44 8.42 -8.96
CA ARG A 111 16.20 7.17 -8.98
C ARG A 111 15.48 6.16 -8.09
N ALA A 112 15.00 5.09 -8.71
CA ALA A 112 14.26 4.05 -8.04
C ALA A 112 14.73 2.68 -8.52
N ASN A 113 14.86 1.77 -7.56
CA ASN A 113 15.03 0.36 -7.77
C ASN A 113 13.66 -0.27 -7.94
N VAL A 114 13.48 -0.95 -9.06
CA VAL A 114 12.23 -1.61 -9.42
C VAL A 114 12.51 -3.05 -9.79
N LEU A 115 11.55 -3.92 -9.51
CA LEU A 115 11.55 -5.30 -9.94
C LEU A 115 10.56 -5.43 -11.10
N TYR A 116 11.05 -5.74 -12.30
CA TYR A 116 10.19 -5.84 -13.49
C TYR A 116 9.43 -7.16 -13.52
N LEU A 117 8.13 -7.08 -13.82
CA LEU A 117 7.33 -8.26 -14.11
C LEU A 117 7.61 -8.68 -15.56
N SER A 118 8.08 -9.92 -15.76
CA SER A 118 8.41 -10.40 -17.10
C SER A 118 7.19 -10.40 -18.02
N THR A 119 7.43 -10.25 -19.32
CA THR A 119 6.37 -10.22 -20.34
C THR A 119 5.58 -11.52 -20.44
N GLU A 120 6.19 -12.65 -20.03
CA GLU A 120 5.50 -13.94 -19.88
C GLU A 120 4.25 -13.83 -19.01
N PHE A 121 4.29 -12.99 -17.97
CA PHE A 121 3.18 -12.79 -17.04
C PHE A 121 2.46 -11.46 -17.25
N SER A 122 3.20 -10.38 -17.56
CA SER A 122 2.61 -9.05 -17.66
C SER A 122 1.69 -8.90 -18.87
N VAL A 123 1.97 -9.57 -20.00
CA VAL A 123 1.15 -9.51 -21.20
C VAL A 123 -0.23 -10.16 -20.99
N PRO A 124 -0.33 -11.43 -20.53
CA PRO A 124 -1.63 -12.04 -20.24
C PRO A 124 -2.47 -11.25 -19.23
N ILE A 125 -1.84 -10.69 -18.19
CA ILE A 125 -2.52 -9.83 -17.21
C ILE A 125 -3.07 -8.57 -17.87
N ALA A 126 -2.26 -7.90 -18.70
CA ALA A 126 -2.68 -6.68 -19.38
C ALA A 126 -3.82 -6.94 -20.36
N ASP A 127 -3.81 -8.07 -21.07
CA ASP A 127 -4.90 -8.46 -21.99
C ASP A 127 -6.19 -8.77 -21.22
N ALA A 128 -6.10 -9.48 -20.09
CA ALA A 128 -7.24 -9.72 -19.22
C ALA A 128 -7.83 -8.41 -18.67
N VAL A 129 -6.97 -7.51 -18.17
CA VAL A 129 -7.38 -6.17 -17.69
C VAL A 129 -8.04 -5.37 -18.79
N LYS A 130 -7.45 -5.29 -19.99
CA LYS A 130 -8.04 -4.59 -21.13
C LYS A 130 -9.40 -5.18 -21.51
N SER A 131 -9.48 -6.49 -21.67
CA SER A 131 -10.73 -7.18 -22.04
C SER A 131 -11.86 -6.92 -21.03
N ILE A 132 -11.55 -6.94 -19.73
CA ILE A 132 -12.54 -6.72 -18.67
C ILE A 132 -12.97 -5.25 -18.58
N PHE A 133 -12.05 -4.31 -18.73
CA PHE A 133 -12.32 -2.90 -18.46
C PHE A 133 -12.78 -2.12 -19.70
N THR A 134 -12.29 -2.42 -20.91
CA THR A 134 -12.66 -1.71 -22.16
C THR A 134 -14.17 -1.54 -22.34
N PRO A 135 -15.03 -2.55 -22.11
CA PRO A 135 -16.48 -2.39 -22.28
C PRO A 135 -17.14 -1.30 -21.43
N TYR A 136 -16.52 -0.87 -20.32
CA TYR A 136 -17.01 0.21 -19.45
C TYR A 136 -16.66 1.62 -19.95
N PHE A 137 -15.75 1.71 -20.92
CA PHE A 137 -15.23 2.96 -21.49
C PHE A 137 -15.47 3.07 -22.99
N ASP A 138 -16.14 2.07 -23.60
CA ASP A 138 -16.48 2.10 -25.02
C ASP A 138 -17.50 3.20 -25.36
N LYS A 139 -17.18 3.97 -26.40
CA LYS A 139 -17.89 5.20 -26.83
C LYS A 139 -19.34 5.00 -27.27
N ALA A 140 -19.81 3.76 -27.37
CA ALA A 140 -21.12 3.43 -27.93
C ALA A 140 -22.31 3.92 -27.06
N PHE A 141 -22.09 4.26 -25.78
CA PHE A 141 -23.22 4.46 -24.87
C PHE A 141 -23.59 5.91 -24.52
N LEU A 142 -22.73 6.93 -24.65
CA LEU A 142 -23.16 8.32 -24.39
C LEU A 142 -22.13 9.34 -24.88
N HIS A 143 -22.51 10.16 -25.86
CA HIS A 143 -21.75 11.28 -26.43
C HIS A 143 -21.43 12.44 -25.45
N VAL A 144 -21.75 12.29 -24.15
CA VAL A 144 -21.82 13.39 -23.18
C VAL A 144 -20.79 13.28 -22.05
N PHE A 145 -20.16 12.12 -21.85
CA PHE A 145 -19.12 11.95 -20.84
C PHE A 145 -17.83 11.44 -21.47
N GLN A 146 -16.74 12.18 -21.30
CA GLN A 146 -15.41 11.77 -21.75
C GLN A 146 -14.87 10.67 -20.82
N LEU A 147 -15.33 9.44 -21.03
CA LEU A 147 -14.87 8.25 -20.31
C LEU A 147 -13.47 7.90 -20.83
N ALA A 148 -12.47 7.90 -19.95
CA ALA A 148 -11.09 7.68 -20.35
C ALA A 148 -10.37 6.75 -19.36
N ILE A 149 -9.77 5.69 -19.87
CA ILE A 149 -8.89 4.79 -19.13
C ILE A 149 -7.52 4.76 -19.82
N TRP A 150 -6.47 4.93 -19.03
CA TRP A 150 -5.09 4.73 -19.45
C TRP A 150 -4.63 3.34 -19.05
N PHE A 151 -4.37 2.47 -20.03
CA PHE A 151 -3.74 1.18 -19.77
C PHE A 151 -2.23 1.34 -19.74
N GLN A 152 -1.59 0.90 -18.66
CA GLN A 152 -0.14 0.96 -18.53
C GLN A 152 0.52 -0.02 -19.52
N ASN A 153 1.67 0.36 -20.06
CA ASN A 153 2.47 -0.51 -20.92
C ASN A 153 2.93 -1.75 -20.12
N SER A 154 2.53 -2.95 -20.57
CA SER A 154 2.82 -4.22 -19.90
C SER A 154 4.31 -4.53 -19.80
N SER A 155 5.12 -4.08 -20.76
CA SER A 155 6.59 -4.21 -20.70
C SER A 155 7.23 -3.37 -19.60
N LEU A 156 6.48 -2.45 -18.98
CA LEU A 156 6.90 -1.60 -17.87
C LEU A 156 6.21 -1.96 -16.55
N TYR A 157 5.48 -3.07 -16.49
CA TYR A 157 4.91 -3.54 -15.24
C TYR A 157 6.04 -3.86 -14.27
N HIS A 158 5.97 -3.29 -13.08
CA HIS A 158 7.01 -3.43 -12.07
C HIS A 158 6.45 -3.32 -10.66
N PHE A 159 7.32 -3.66 -9.72
CA PHE A 159 7.14 -3.42 -8.29
C PHE A 159 8.18 -2.41 -7.85
N SER A 160 7.76 -1.32 -7.20
CA SER A 160 8.69 -0.39 -6.59
C SER A 160 9.36 -1.08 -5.40
N MET A 161 10.68 -1.24 -5.47
CA MET A 161 11.46 -1.87 -4.39
C MET A 161 11.99 -0.81 -3.45
N PHE A 162 12.73 0.19 -3.95
CA PHE A 162 13.30 1.24 -3.09
C PHE A 162 13.58 2.52 -3.88
N HIS A 163 13.27 3.69 -3.33
CA HIS A 163 13.59 4.98 -3.96
C HIS A 163 14.86 5.56 -3.36
N ALA A 164 15.92 5.67 -4.16
CA ALA A 164 17.16 6.38 -3.83
C ALA A 164 16.99 7.91 -3.94
N SER A 165 15.96 8.37 -4.65
CA SER A 165 15.47 9.75 -4.60
C SER A 165 13.96 9.78 -4.88
N HIS A 166 13.26 10.82 -4.47
CA HIS A 166 11.85 11.02 -4.86
C HIS A 166 11.53 12.51 -5.02
N HIS A 167 10.48 12.81 -5.80
CA HIS A 167 10.14 14.18 -6.20
C HIS A 167 9.91 15.17 -5.04
N ILE A 168 9.54 14.71 -3.84
CA ILE A 168 9.35 15.57 -2.66
C ILE A 168 10.68 16.01 -2.01
N VAL A 169 11.69 15.15 -2.04
CA VAL A 169 13.02 15.38 -1.46
C VAL A 169 14.00 15.01 -2.57
N PRO A 170 14.29 15.96 -3.47
CA PRO A 170 15.20 15.72 -4.58
C PRO A 170 16.61 15.47 -4.02
N VAL A 171 17.18 14.31 -4.36
CA VAL A 171 18.56 13.95 -4.04
C VAL A 171 19.33 13.95 -5.36
N PRO A 172 20.17 14.96 -5.67
CA PRO A 172 21.03 14.91 -6.85
C PRO A 172 22.08 13.80 -6.69
N ALA A 173 22.56 13.25 -7.80
CA ALA A 173 23.64 12.28 -7.82
C ALA A 173 24.49 12.47 -9.08
N THR A 174 25.80 12.35 -8.92
CA THR A 174 26.78 12.27 -10.00
C THR A 174 26.72 10.90 -10.70
N LYS A 175 27.33 10.78 -11.88
CA LYS A 175 27.41 9.48 -12.57
C LYS A 175 28.09 8.40 -11.73
N GLY A 176 29.17 8.74 -11.04
CA GLY A 176 29.88 7.81 -10.17
C GLY A 176 29.04 7.34 -8.98
N GLU A 177 28.22 8.23 -8.39
CA GLU A 177 27.27 7.83 -7.35
C GLU A 177 26.18 6.91 -7.89
N ILE A 178 25.65 7.17 -9.08
CA ILE A 178 24.65 6.29 -9.72
C ILE A 178 25.23 4.90 -10.01
N GLU A 179 26.47 4.83 -10.50
CA GLU A 179 27.18 3.56 -10.74
C GLU A 179 27.45 2.81 -9.42
N ALA A 180 27.79 3.52 -8.34
CA ALA A 180 27.94 2.94 -7.01
C ALA A 180 26.60 2.45 -6.42
N GLU A 181 25.51 3.20 -6.60
CA GLU A 181 24.15 2.78 -6.24
C GLU A 181 23.79 1.48 -6.99
N ALA A 182 24.01 1.43 -8.31
CA ALA A 182 23.74 0.24 -9.13
C ALA A 182 24.57 -0.98 -8.70
N SER A 183 25.86 -0.79 -8.40
CA SER A 183 26.75 -1.85 -7.92
C SER A 183 26.30 -2.39 -6.56
N SER A 184 25.84 -1.51 -5.67
CA SER A 184 25.31 -1.89 -4.35
C SER A 184 24.01 -2.69 -4.47
N VAL A 185 23.12 -2.29 -5.38
CA VAL A 185 21.88 -3.01 -5.68
C VAL A 185 22.17 -4.39 -6.25
N GLN A 186 23.15 -4.51 -7.16
CA GLN A 186 23.58 -5.79 -7.72
C GLN A 186 24.16 -6.71 -6.64
N ALA A 187 25.01 -6.18 -5.76
CA ALA A 187 25.57 -6.94 -4.64
C ALA A 187 24.49 -7.45 -3.69
N ILE A 188 23.50 -6.61 -3.36
CA ILE A 188 22.35 -7.04 -2.54
C ILE A 188 21.56 -8.13 -3.26
N ALA A 189 21.22 -7.92 -4.53
CA ALA A 189 20.43 -8.86 -5.33
C ALA A 189 21.06 -10.26 -5.34
N GLY A 190 22.39 -10.35 -5.45
CA GLY A 190 23.13 -11.62 -5.37
C GLY A 190 23.02 -12.37 -4.04
N THR A 191 22.51 -11.74 -2.98
CA THR A 191 22.27 -12.35 -1.66
C THR A 191 20.80 -12.73 -1.41
N LEU A 192 19.89 -12.38 -2.32
CA LEU A 192 18.46 -12.60 -2.14
C LEU A 192 18.05 -13.99 -2.64
N CYS A 193 17.07 -14.59 -1.96
CA CYS A 193 16.40 -15.77 -2.49
C CYS A 193 15.36 -15.32 -3.53
N PRO A 194 15.25 -16.04 -4.68
CA PRO A 194 14.26 -15.73 -5.69
C PRO A 194 12.85 -15.57 -5.12
N LEU A 195 12.22 -14.46 -5.45
CA LEU A 195 10.93 -14.10 -4.89
C LEU A 195 9.82 -14.88 -5.60
N LYS A 196 9.02 -15.64 -4.83
CA LYS A 196 7.78 -16.23 -5.33
C LYS A 196 6.57 -15.50 -4.84
N ILE A 197 5.74 -15.04 -5.78
CA ILE A 197 4.57 -14.21 -5.50
C ILE A 197 3.37 -14.65 -6.30
N VAL A 198 2.19 -14.33 -5.76
CA VAL A 198 0.89 -14.57 -6.39
C VAL A 198 0.09 -13.28 -6.40
N LEU A 199 -0.69 -13.06 -7.46
CA LEU A 199 -1.66 -11.97 -7.50
C LEU A 199 -2.80 -12.29 -6.53
N ASP A 200 -2.82 -11.62 -5.39
CA ASP A 200 -3.81 -11.86 -4.32
C ASP A 200 -5.12 -11.13 -4.62
N ARG A 201 -5.03 -9.88 -5.06
CA ARG A 201 -6.21 -9.09 -5.42
C ARG A 201 -5.92 -8.00 -6.43
N VAL A 202 -6.98 -7.59 -7.12
CA VAL A 202 -6.97 -6.37 -7.93
C VAL A 202 -7.87 -5.33 -7.26
N VAL A 203 -7.37 -4.11 -7.11
CA VAL A 203 -8.03 -3.02 -6.38
C VAL A 203 -8.08 -1.78 -7.25
N LEU A 204 -9.26 -1.16 -7.32
CA LEU A 204 -9.42 0.19 -7.85
C LEU A 204 -9.40 1.18 -6.66
N THR A 205 -8.44 2.11 -6.66
CA THR A 205 -8.30 3.12 -5.59
C THR A 205 -9.21 4.33 -5.81
N SER A 206 -9.45 5.13 -4.76
CA SER A 206 -10.17 6.41 -4.86
C SER A 206 -9.50 7.45 -5.76
N THR A 207 -8.21 7.27 -6.05
CA THR A 207 -7.40 8.06 -6.99
C THR A 207 -7.43 7.52 -8.43
N GLY A 208 -8.27 6.52 -8.70
CA GLY A 208 -8.52 5.97 -10.03
C GLY A 208 -7.45 4.99 -10.50
N VAL A 209 -6.54 4.51 -9.64
CA VAL A 209 -5.51 3.54 -10.04
C VAL A 209 -6.05 2.12 -9.89
N LEU A 210 -5.91 1.32 -10.95
CA LEU A 210 -6.15 -0.11 -10.91
C LEU A 210 -4.82 -0.82 -10.57
N LEU A 211 -4.75 -1.36 -9.36
CA LEU A 211 -3.58 -1.99 -8.78
C LEU A 211 -3.74 -3.51 -8.72
N GLY A 212 -2.73 -4.24 -9.18
CA GLY A 212 -2.51 -5.62 -8.74
C GLY A 212 -1.78 -5.61 -7.41
N CYS A 213 -2.34 -6.28 -6.41
CA CYS A 213 -1.78 -6.44 -5.07
C CYS A 213 -1.33 -7.88 -4.89
N TRP A 214 -0.06 -8.07 -4.54
CA TRP A 214 0.60 -9.38 -4.64
C TRP A 214 1.01 -9.89 -3.27
N GLN A 215 0.89 -11.19 -3.04
CA GLN A 215 1.37 -11.85 -1.83
C GLN A 215 2.63 -12.65 -2.11
N VAL A 216 3.48 -12.77 -1.09
CA VAL A 216 4.72 -13.54 -1.13
C VAL A 216 4.43 -14.95 -0.64
N THR A 217 4.73 -15.95 -1.46
CA THR A 217 4.56 -17.37 -1.11
C THR A 217 5.88 -18.02 -0.69
N SER A 218 7.01 -17.53 -1.19
CA SER A 218 8.36 -17.91 -0.74
C SER A 218 9.43 -16.92 -1.21
N GLY A 219 10.67 -17.04 -0.72
CA GLY A 219 11.78 -16.16 -1.11
C GLY A 219 12.01 -15.01 -0.12
N THR A 220 12.84 -14.03 -0.48
CA THR A 220 13.13 -12.90 0.41
C THR A 220 12.03 -11.85 0.35
N ASP A 221 11.37 -11.56 1.49
CA ASP A 221 10.24 -10.63 1.54
C ASP A 221 10.63 -9.18 1.14
N PRO A 222 9.77 -8.43 0.45
CA PRO A 222 9.99 -7.02 0.13
C PRO A 222 10.43 -6.15 1.30
N ILE A 223 9.96 -6.41 2.53
CA ILE A 223 10.39 -5.67 3.73
C ILE A 223 11.89 -5.86 3.96
N THR A 224 12.38 -7.10 3.89
CA THR A 224 13.80 -7.43 4.06
C THR A 224 14.63 -6.87 2.90
N ILE A 225 14.14 -6.96 1.67
CA ILE A 225 14.83 -6.38 0.50
C ILE A 225 14.97 -4.85 0.68
N ARG A 226 13.89 -4.18 1.10
CA ARG A 226 13.88 -2.73 1.36
C ARG A 226 14.82 -2.32 2.49
N ALA A 227 14.88 -3.11 3.56
CA ALA A 227 15.81 -2.85 4.66
C ALA A 227 17.27 -2.93 4.18
N LYS A 228 17.64 -3.99 3.45
CA LYS A 228 18.97 -4.13 2.86
C LYS A 228 19.31 -2.97 1.91
N LEU A 229 18.38 -2.58 1.04
CA LEU A 229 18.56 -1.45 0.12
C LEU A 229 18.72 -0.12 0.86
N LYS A 230 17.97 0.09 1.95
CA LYS A 230 18.12 1.28 2.80
C LYS A 230 19.52 1.37 3.39
N ASP A 231 20.04 0.26 3.91
CA ASP A 231 21.36 0.24 4.55
C ASP A 231 22.50 0.46 3.55
N ALA A 232 22.34 0.02 2.30
CA ALA A 232 23.36 0.18 1.27
C ALA A 232 23.27 1.48 0.45
N LEU A 233 22.18 2.24 0.57
CA LEU A 233 21.94 3.47 -0.20
C LEU A 233 21.79 4.67 0.77
N PRO A 234 22.88 5.12 1.41
CA PRO A 234 22.83 6.04 2.56
C PRO A 234 22.31 7.44 2.23
N HIS A 235 22.33 7.85 0.96
CA HIS A 235 21.80 9.15 0.51
C HIS A 235 20.31 9.11 0.15
N ALA A 236 19.67 7.95 0.26
CA ALA A 236 18.25 7.83 -0.02
C ALA A 236 17.39 8.59 1.00
N PRO A 237 16.19 9.08 0.60
CA PRO A 237 15.26 9.69 1.54
C PRO A 237 14.92 8.75 2.70
N GLU A 238 15.00 9.27 3.93
CA GLU A 238 14.74 8.51 5.16
C GLU A 238 13.35 7.87 5.17
N LYS A 239 12.36 8.59 4.62
CA LYS A 239 10.96 8.17 4.54
C LYS A 239 10.61 7.79 3.11
N GLN A 240 10.26 6.53 2.91
CA GLN A 240 9.66 6.07 1.66
C GLN A 240 8.17 6.47 1.58
N LEU A 241 7.66 6.68 0.36
CA LEU A 241 6.28 7.15 0.12
C LEU A 241 5.23 6.02 0.14
N TYR A 242 5.60 4.85 0.65
CA TYR A 242 4.76 3.67 0.69
C TYR A 242 5.08 2.82 1.92
N ASP A 243 4.13 1.96 2.32
CA ASP A 243 4.35 1.02 3.43
C ASP A 243 5.37 -0.05 3.02
N ALA A 244 6.31 -0.36 3.92
CA ALA A 244 7.39 -1.31 3.65
C ALA A 244 6.90 -2.73 3.29
N ALA A 245 5.65 -3.09 3.62
CA ALA A 245 5.05 -4.37 3.24
C ALA A 245 4.37 -4.36 1.86
N ILE A 246 4.15 -3.21 1.22
CA ILE A 246 3.36 -3.20 -0.03
C ILE A 246 4.09 -3.92 -1.16
N LEU A 247 3.39 -4.73 -1.95
CA LEU A 247 3.91 -5.25 -3.21
C LEU A 247 2.82 -5.11 -4.28
N HIS A 248 2.94 -4.08 -5.11
CA HIS A 248 1.89 -3.77 -6.08
C HIS A 248 2.44 -3.46 -7.45
N THR A 249 1.58 -3.62 -8.45
CA THR A 249 1.81 -3.22 -9.84
C THR A 249 0.63 -2.38 -10.30
N SER A 250 0.89 -1.26 -10.97
CA SER A 250 -0.17 -0.44 -11.58
C SER A 250 -0.52 -0.97 -12.96
N PHE A 251 -1.77 -1.39 -13.17
CA PHE A 251 -2.24 -1.96 -14.45
C PHE A 251 -2.87 -0.91 -15.35
N ALA A 252 -3.69 -0.04 -14.77
CA ALA A 252 -4.40 1.00 -15.49
C ALA A 252 -4.73 2.18 -14.57
N ARG A 253 -5.17 3.28 -15.16
CA ARG A 253 -5.68 4.44 -14.44
C ARG A 253 -6.95 4.95 -15.10
N LEU A 254 -8.01 5.12 -14.32
CA LEU A 254 -9.23 5.79 -14.71
C LEU A 254 -9.01 7.30 -14.62
N LEU A 255 -9.38 8.00 -15.69
CA LEU A 255 -9.15 9.44 -15.87
C LEU A 255 -10.44 10.25 -15.95
N GLY A 256 -11.59 9.58 -16.04
CA GLY A 256 -12.89 10.21 -16.13
C GLY A 256 -13.97 9.29 -15.58
N PRO A 257 -15.24 9.73 -15.64
CA PRO A 257 -16.37 8.89 -15.26
C PRO A 257 -16.35 7.58 -16.06
N SER A 258 -17.14 6.63 -15.60
CA SER A 258 -17.40 5.36 -16.27
C SER A 258 -18.91 5.22 -16.44
N SER A 259 -19.38 4.50 -17.47
CA SER A 259 -20.82 4.27 -17.73
C SER A 259 -21.21 2.83 -17.44
N PRO A 260 -22.44 2.53 -16.94
CA PRO A 260 -23.51 3.43 -16.44
C PRO A 260 -23.12 4.11 -15.11
N PRO A 261 -23.83 5.11 -14.55
CA PRO A 261 -23.41 5.92 -13.37
C PRO A 261 -23.15 5.18 -12.04
N ASN A 262 -23.26 3.84 -12.02
CA ASN A 262 -22.90 3.00 -10.88
C ASN A 262 -21.91 1.86 -11.25
N PRO A 263 -20.91 2.08 -12.12
CA PRO A 263 -20.13 0.99 -12.70
C PRO A 263 -18.88 0.71 -11.86
N LEU A 264 -18.51 1.59 -10.93
CA LEU A 264 -17.42 1.43 -9.98
C LEU A 264 -17.67 0.19 -9.11
N TYR A 265 -18.92 -0.02 -8.69
CA TYR A 265 -19.30 -1.18 -7.92
C TYR A 265 -19.24 -2.46 -8.77
N ALA A 266 -19.67 -2.40 -10.04
CA ALA A 266 -19.57 -3.52 -10.98
C ALA A 266 -18.11 -3.85 -11.36
N MET A 267 -17.29 -2.84 -11.59
CA MET A 267 -15.86 -2.95 -11.87
C MET A 267 -15.10 -3.49 -10.66
N LYS A 268 -15.41 -3.00 -9.44
CA LYS A 268 -14.88 -3.55 -8.18
C LYS A 268 -15.27 -5.01 -7.97
N LYS A 269 -16.48 -5.44 -8.36
CA LYS A 269 -16.86 -6.86 -8.31
C LYS A 269 -16.10 -7.71 -9.35
N LYS A 270 -15.74 -7.13 -10.50
CA LYS A 270 -14.99 -7.79 -11.56
C LYS A 270 -13.49 -7.91 -11.27
N THR A 271 -12.92 -7.09 -10.39
CA THR A 271 -11.51 -7.26 -9.98
C THR A 271 -11.26 -8.59 -9.29
N THR A 272 -12.26 -9.14 -8.59
CA THR A 272 -12.22 -10.51 -8.04
C THR A 272 -12.08 -11.59 -9.13
N ASN A 273 -12.64 -11.39 -10.32
CA ASN A 273 -12.55 -12.36 -11.41
C ASN A 273 -11.16 -12.39 -12.07
N ILE A 274 -10.39 -11.29 -12.00
CA ILE A 274 -9.01 -11.25 -12.51
C ILE A 274 -8.13 -12.20 -11.70
N VAL A 275 -8.33 -12.25 -10.38
CA VAL A 275 -7.59 -13.14 -9.47
C VAL A 275 -7.91 -14.61 -9.75
N LEU A 276 -9.20 -14.94 -9.94
CA LEU A 276 -9.65 -16.31 -10.16
C LEU A 276 -9.19 -16.88 -11.50
N GLY A 277 -9.00 -16.04 -12.52
CA GLY A 277 -8.51 -16.47 -13.83
C GLY A 277 -6.99 -16.52 -13.98
N LEU A 278 -6.22 -15.97 -13.02
CA LEU A 278 -4.79 -15.71 -13.14
C LEU A 278 -4.04 -16.13 -11.86
N TRP A 279 -4.13 -17.40 -11.49
CA TRP A 279 -3.25 -17.99 -10.48
C TRP A 279 -1.85 -18.15 -11.08
N PHE A 280 -1.01 -17.13 -10.92
CA PHE A 280 0.41 -17.20 -11.26
C PHE A 280 1.24 -17.32 -9.99
N SER A 281 2.07 -18.35 -9.89
CA SER A 281 3.21 -18.34 -8.97
C SER A 281 4.41 -17.86 -9.76
N LEU A 282 4.78 -16.60 -9.58
CA LEU A 282 6.01 -16.05 -10.16
C LEU A 282 7.19 -16.63 -9.39
N SER A 283 8.33 -16.85 -10.05
CA SER A 283 9.62 -17.03 -9.39
C SER A 283 10.57 -16.04 -10.04
N MET A 284 10.97 -15.01 -9.32
CA MET A 284 11.80 -13.94 -9.85
C MET A 284 13.23 -14.16 -9.34
N CYS A 285 14.13 -14.56 -10.23
CA CYS A 285 15.58 -14.61 -9.99
C CYS A 285 16.23 -13.26 -10.33
#